data_AF-A0A8T4X2N3-F1
#
_entry.id   AF-A0A8T4X2N3-F1
#
_cell.length_a   1.000
_cell.length_b   1.000
_cell.length_c   1.000
_cell.angle_alpha   90.00
_cell.angle_beta   90.00
_cell.angle_gamma   90.00
#
_symmetry.space_group_name_H-M   'P 1'
#
loop_
_entity.id
_entity.type
_entity.pdbx_description
1 polymer ?
#
loop_
_entity_poly.entity_id
_entity_poly.type
_entity_poly.pdbx_seq_one_letter_code
_entity_poly.pdbx_strand_id
1 'polypeptide(L)' 'MKLITLAGVGITIMGVIFHLQGQSIVGPESSFMYSNPQWVNYGIQIAVIGAIIMAIGISLRFIKKSKQ' A
#
# COMPACT_ATOMS: atom_id res chain seq x y z
N MET A 1 14.58 -7.11 -7.18
CA MET A 1 13.99 -5.79 -7.54
C MET A 1 12.55 -5.92 -7.96
N LYS A 2 12.24 -6.70 -9.01
CA LYS A 2 10.85 -6.98 -9.39
C LYS A 2 9.97 -7.44 -8.22
N LEU A 3 10.48 -8.33 -7.37
CA LEU A 3 9.76 -8.78 -6.16
C LEU A 3 9.48 -7.64 -5.16
N ILE A 4 10.46 -6.75 -4.92
CA ILE A 4 10.31 -5.60 -4.01
C ILE A 4 9.26 -4.64 -4.56
N THR A 5 9.31 -4.34 -5.87
CA THR A 5 8.31 -3.50 -6.53
C THR A 5 6.92 -4.12 -6.45
N LEU A 6 6.79 -5.43 -6.69
CA LEU A 6 5.50 -6.14 -6.62
C LEU A 6 4.93 -6.16 -5.19
N ALA A 7 5.77 -6.40 -4.19
CA ALA A 7 5.38 -6.32 -2.79
C ALA A 7 4.90 -4.91 -2.42
N GLY A 8 5.61 -3.86 -2.85
CA GLY A 8 5.21 -2.48 -2.64
C GLY A 8 3.84 -2.17 -3.25
N VAL A 9 3.61 -2.59 -4.50
CA VAL A 9 2.29 -2.44 -5.17
C VAL A 9 1.18 -3.12 -4.37
N GLY A 10 1.39 -4.38 -3.95
CA GLY A 10 0.39 -5.11 -3.17
C GLY A 10 0.05 -4.43 -1.85
N ILE A 11 1.06 -3.98 -1.10
CA ILE A 11 0.89 -3.25 0.16
C ILE A 11 0.14 -1.93 -0.08
N THR A 12 0.48 -1.19 -1.14
CA THR A 12 -0.24 0.04 -1.48
C THR A 12 -1.72 -0.21 -1.76
N ILE A 13 -2.04 -1.23 -2.56
CA ILE A 13 -3.43 -1.59 -2.87
C ILE A 13 -4.18 -1.98 -1.59
N MET A 14 -3.58 -2.78 -0.71
CA MET A 14 -4.19 -3.14 0.57
C MET A 14 -4.44 -1.91 1.46
N GLY A 15 -3.47 -0.99 1.55
CA GLY A 15 -3.64 0.25 2.31
C GLY A 15 -4.81 1.12 1.80
N VAL A 16 -4.93 1.25 0.47
CA VAL A 16 -6.06 1.95 -0.15
C VAL A 16 -7.39 1.27 0.17
N ILE A 17 -7.47 -0.07 0.06
CA ILE A 17 -8.68 -0.82 0.42
C ILE A 17 -9.05 -0.60 1.88
N PHE A 18 -8.09 -0.68 2.80
CA PHE A 18 -8.33 -0.49 4.23
C PHE A 18 -8.77 0.94 4.56
N HIS A 19 -8.21 1.94 3.88
CA HIS A 19 -8.63 3.33 4.02
C HIS A 19 -10.10 3.51 3.61
N LEU A 20 -10.46 2.99 2.42
CA LEU A 20 -11.83 3.07 1.90
C LEU A 20 -12.82 2.25 2.75
N GLN A 21 -12.37 1.12 3.30
CA GLN A 21 -13.17 0.32 4.21
C GLN A 21 -13.42 1.05 5.54
N GLY A 22 -12.42 1.74 6.08
CA GLY A 22 -12.57 2.65 7.24
C GLY A 22 -13.59 3.77 7.01
N GLN A 23 -13.74 4.21 5.76
CA GLN A 23 -14.74 5.21 5.33
C GLN A 23 -16.09 4.60 4.94
N SER A 24 -16.26 3.29 5.10
CA SER A 24 -17.51 2.59 4.77
C SER A 24 -17.85 2.63 3.27
N ILE A 25 -16.87 2.89 2.40
CA ILE A 25 -17.05 2.96 0.95
C ILE A 25 -17.00 1.55 0.34
N VAL A 26 -16.18 0.65 0.90
CA VAL A 26 -15.99 -0.72 0.41
C VAL A 26 -16.00 -1.74 1.56
N GLY A 27 -16.30 -3.00 1.24
CA GLY A 27 -16.24 -4.11 2.19
C GLY A 27 -17.55 -4.34 2.96
N PRO A 28 -17.66 -5.45 3.71
CA PRO A 28 -18.86 -5.81 4.44
C PRO A 28 -19.00 -5.00 5.74
N GLU A 29 -20.22 -4.65 6.11
CA GLU A 29 -20.54 -3.94 7.37
C GLU A 29 -20.14 -4.73 8.62
N SER A 30 -20.05 -6.06 8.52
CA SER A 30 -19.59 -6.93 9.60
C SER A 30 -18.07 -6.88 9.85
N SER A 31 -17.31 -6.19 9.00
CA SER A 31 -15.86 -6.06 9.16
C SER A 31 -15.51 -5.14 10.33
N PHE A 32 -14.53 -5.54 11.14
CA PHE A 32 -13.99 -4.70 12.21
C PHE A 32 -13.36 -3.39 11.71
N MET A 33 -13.05 -3.31 10.41
CA MET A 33 -12.52 -2.11 9.76
C MET A 33 -13.61 -1.16 9.27
N TYR A 34 -14.84 -1.64 9.05
CA TYR A 34 -15.91 -0.85 8.42
C TYR A 34 -16.36 0.28 9.35
N SER A 35 -16.54 1.50 8.82
CA SER A 35 -16.89 2.69 9.61
C SER A 35 -15.94 2.99 10.78
N ASN A 36 -14.67 2.58 10.69
CA ASN A 36 -13.70 2.75 11.78
C ASN A 36 -12.65 3.84 11.46
N PRO A 37 -12.64 4.98 12.18
CA PRO A 37 -11.74 6.11 11.90
C PRO A 37 -10.25 5.78 12.11
N GLN A 38 -9.92 4.77 12.92
CA GLN A 38 -8.53 4.32 13.05
C GLN A 38 -8.04 3.67 11.75
N TRP A 39 -8.91 2.87 11.10
CA TRP A 39 -8.59 2.20 9.84
C TRP A 39 -8.51 3.15 8.64
N VAL A 40 -9.17 4.31 8.70
CA VAL A 40 -8.93 5.41 7.75
C VAL A 40 -7.47 5.87 7.78
N ASN A 41 -6.92 6.07 8.98
CA ASN A 41 -5.54 6.52 9.18
C ASN A 41 -4.52 5.39 8.92
N TYR A 42 -4.76 4.18 9.43
CA TYR A 42 -3.89 3.04 9.19
C TYR A 42 -3.82 2.68 7.70
N GLY A 43 -4.94 2.75 6.98
CA GLY A 43 -4.97 2.54 5.53
C GLY A 43 -4.04 3.49 4.78
N ILE A 44 -4.07 4.79 5.11
CA ILE A 44 -3.15 5.78 4.53
C ILE A 44 -1.70 5.45 4.87
N GLN A 45 -1.39 5.15 6.13
CA GLN A 45 -0.02 4.82 6.55
C GLN A 45 0.52 3.59 5.81
N ILE A 46 -0.29 2.53 5.68
CA ILE A 46 0.05 1.32 4.93
C ILE A 46 0.26 1.66 3.45
N ALA A 47 -0.63 2.47 2.85
CA ALA A 47 -0.52 2.86 1.45
C ALA A 47 0.79 3.62 1.17
N VAL A 48 1.17 4.55 2.05
CA VAL A 48 2.41 5.32 1.98
C VAL A 48 3.64 4.41 2.12
N ILE A 49 3.64 3.50 3.09
CA ILE A 49 4.74 2.53 3.26
C ILE A 49 4.91 1.67 2.01
N GLY A 50 3.81 1.16 1.43
CA GLY A 50 3.83 0.41 0.18
C GLY A 50 4.42 1.21 -0.98
N ALA A 51 4.06 2.49 -1.08
CA ALA A 51 4.54 3.39 -2.12
C ALA A 51 6.05 3.64 -1.98
N ILE A 52 6.55 3.80 -0.75
CA ILE A 52 7.99 3.93 -0.47
C ILE A 52 8.74 2.65 -0.88
N ILE A 53 8.23 1.47 -0.52
CA ILE A 53 8.84 0.18 -0.91
C ILE A 53 8.88 0.04 -2.44
N MET A 54 7.78 0.39 -3.11
CA MET A 54 7.69 0.39 -4.57
C MET A 54 8.75 1.32 -5.19
N ALA A 55 8.86 2.55 -4.69
CA ALA A 55 9.84 3.53 -5.15
C ALA A 55 11.27 3.03 -4.97
N ILE A 56 11.60 2.44 -3.81
CA ILE A 56 12.92 1.83 -3.55
C ILE A 56 13.21 0.72 -4.57
N GLY A 57 12.26 -0.19 -4.79
CA GLY A 57 12.41 -1.29 -5.74
C GLY A 57 12.69 -0.81 -7.17
N ILE A 58 12.04 0.28 -7.58
CA ILE A 58 12.24 0.95 -8.88
C ILE A 58 13.62 1.64 -8.93
N SER A 59 13.96 2.45 -7.93
CA SER A 59 15.24 3.18 -7.87
C SER A 59 16.44 2.25 -7.92
N LEU A 60 16.41 1.14 -7.17
CA LEU A 60 17.46 0.13 -7.22
C LEU A 60 17.60 -0.45 -8.64
N ARG A 61 16.50 -0.59 -9.39
CA ARG A 61 16.52 -1.17 -10.75
C ARG A 61 17.21 -0.23 -11.72
N PHE A 62 16.95 1.06 -11.60
CA PHE A 62 17.64 2.08 -12.38
C PHE A 62 19.13 2.10 -12.07
N ILE A 63 19.53 2.08 -10.79
CA ILE A 63 20.94 2.09 -10.39
C ILE A 63 21.70 0.84 -10.90
N LYS A 64 21.08 -0.34 -10.86
CA LYS A 64 21.73 -1.54 -11.42
C LYS A 64 21.85 -1.47 -12.94
N LYS A 65 20.82 -0.94 -13.62
CA LYS A 65 20.86 -0.77 -15.07
C LYS A 65 21.94 0.22 -15.51
N SER A 66 22.22 1.28 -14.73
CA SER A 66 23.25 2.26 -15.07
C SER A 66 24.68 1.81 -14.79
N LYS A 67 24.86 0.70 -14.05
CA LYS A 67 26.18 0.10 -13.74
C LYS A 67 26.53 -1.10 -14.63
N GLN A 68 25.61 -1.54 -15.49
CA GLN A 68 25.85 -2.55 -16.54
C GLN A 68 26.05 -1.85 -17.87
#